data_AF-A0A2D6T5X6-F1
#
_entry.id   AF-A0A2D6T5X6-F1
#
_cell.length_a   1.000
_cell.length_b   1.000
_cell.length_c   1.000
_cell.angle_alpha   90.00
_cell.angle_beta   90.00
_cell.angle_gamma   90.00
#
_symmetry.space_group_name_H-M   'P 1'
#
loop_
_entity.id
_entity.type
_entity.pdbx_description
1 polymer ?
#
loop_
_entity_poly.entity_id
_entity_poly.type
_entity_poly.pdbx_seq_one_letter_code
_entity_poly.pdbx_strand_id
1 'polypeptide(L)'
;MSSADVDIRAVNSLVALFGAEKTGQHIRDFCSRVEELLPELAQIVSQGDLGELRRTAHDLNGTAGPLGFTGFSRLAESVERAVRDGNGELALSAAQELAPGYAAARDRLHGHFPDLVPGRGGP
;
A
#
# COMPACT_ATOMS: atom_id res chain seq x y z
N MET A 1 -4.84 14.27 7.32
CA MET A 1 -3.89 13.54 6.46
C MET A 1 -4.56 12.25 6.03
N SER A 2 -4.53 11.93 4.75
CA SER A 2 -5.38 10.89 4.13
C SER A 2 -4.57 9.62 3.85
N SER A 3 -5.20 8.44 3.92
CA SER A 3 -4.61 7.18 3.44
C SER A 3 -4.24 7.23 1.96
N ALA A 4 -4.78 8.19 1.22
CA ALA A 4 -4.46 8.47 -0.18
C ALA A 4 -3.28 9.44 -0.36
N ASP A 5 -2.58 9.85 0.70
CA ASP A 5 -1.43 10.76 0.57
C ASP A 5 -0.29 10.06 -0.19
N VAL A 6 0.29 10.76 -1.17
CA VAL A 6 1.34 10.23 -2.04
C VAL A 6 2.55 11.15 -2.05
N ASP A 7 3.75 10.59 -2.20
CA ASP A 7 4.99 11.35 -2.28
C ASP A 7 5.58 11.33 -3.69
N ILE A 8 5.25 12.37 -4.45
CA ILE A 8 5.72 12.60 -5.82
C ILE A 8 7.24 12.80 -5.83
N ARG A 9 7.83 13.37 -4.77
CA ARG A 9 9.27 13.63 -4.69
C ARG A 9 10.05 12.33 -4.50
N ALA A 10 9.51 11.39 -3.72
CA ALA A 10 10.08 10.07 -3.58
C ALA A 10 10.16 9.35 -4.93
N VAL A 11 9.06 9.35 -5.71
CA VAL A 11 9.02 8.74 -7.05
C VAL A 11 10.02 9.41 -7.99
N ASN A 12 10.05 10.74 -8.05
CA ASN A 12 11.04 11.47 -8.87
C ASN A 12 12.48 11.16 -8.47
N SER A 13 12.74 10.97 -7.18
CA SER A 13 14.08 10.60 -6.69
C SER A 13 14.46 9.19 -7.14
N LEU A 14 13.53 8.23 -7.13
CA LEU A 14 13.75 6.89 -7.67
C LEU A 14 14.02 6.94 -9.18
N VAL A 15 13.25 7.73 -9.94
CA VAL A 15 13.48 7.92 -11.38
C VAL A 15 14.86 8.50 -11.64
N ALA A 16 15.30 9.48 -10.84
CA ALA A 16 16.64 10.06 -10.97
C ALA A 16 17.77 9.07 -10.64
N LEU A 17 17.55 8.15 -9.69
CA LEU A 17 18.56 7.18 -9.26
C LEU A 17 18.63 5.94 -10.16
N PHE A 18 17.48 5.41 -10.58
CA PHE A 18 17.38 4.11 -11.26
C PHE A 18 16.90 4.21 -12.71
N GLY A 19 16.40 5.37 -13.12
CA GLY A 19 15.71 5.56 -14.41
C GLY A 19 14.22 5.24 -14.34
N ALA A 20 13.46 5.81 -15.28
CA ALA A 20 12.01 5.66 -15.37
C ALA A 20 11.59 4.20 -15.56
N GLU A 21 12.26 3.46 -16.44
CA GLU A 21 11.93 2.06 -16.75
C GLU A 21 12.01 1.15 -15.52
N LYS A 22 13.14 1.17 -14.81
CA LYS A 22 13.34 0.36 -13.59
C LYS A 22 12.40 0.79 -12.46
N THR A 23 12.20 2.10 -12.30
CA THR A 23 11.27 2.62 -11.29
C THR A 23 9.83 2.16 -11.57
N GLY A 24 9.38 2.26 -12.82
CA GLY A 24 8.08 1.75 -13.24
C GLY A 24 7.94 0.25 -13.04
N GLN A 25 9.00 -0.53 -13.29
CA GLN A 25 8.96 -1.97 -13.02
C GLN A 25 8.74 -2.27 -11.52
N HIS A 26 9.50 -1.63 -10.63
CA HIS A 26 9.33 -1.80 -9.19
C HIS A 26 7.95 -1.38 -8.71
N ILE A 27 7.39 -0.31 -9.26
CA ILE A 27 6.02 0.13 -8.90
C ILE A 27 4.99 -0.87 -9.41
N ARG A 28 5.11 -1.38 -10.64
CA ARG A 28 4.21 -2.42 -11.17
C ARG A 28 4.27 -3.72 -10.37
N ASP A 29 5.46 -4.19 -10.02
CA ASP A 29 5.65 -5.39 -9.20
C ASP A 29 4.98 -5.23 -7.82
N PHE A 30 5.16 -4.05 -7.21
CA PHE A 30 4.47 -3.72 -5.97
C PHE A 30 2.95 -3.69 -6.13
N CYS A 31 2.42 -3.01 -7.16
CA CYS A 31 0.97 -2.96 -7.41
C CYS A 31 0.36 -4.35 -7.63
N SER A 32 1.01 -5.20 -8.44
CA SER A 32 0.57 -6.59 -8.65
C SER A 32 0.52 -7.36 -7.34
N ARG A 33 1.59 -7.28 -6.53
CA ARG A 33 1.65 -7.94 -5.24
C ARG A 33 0.55 -7.45 -4.29
N VAL A 34 0.29 -6.14 -4.21
CA VAL A 34 -0.80 -5.63 -3.37
C VAL A 34 -2.15 -6.16 -3.85
N GLU A 35 -2.39 -6.12 -5.16
CA GLU A 35 -3.65 -6.60 -5.76
C GLU A 35 -3.89 -8.10 -5.52
N GLU A 36 -2.83 -8.91 -5.51
CA GLU A 36 -2.87 -10.34 -5.12
C GLU A 36 -3.15 -10.54 -3.63
N LEU A 37 -2.63 -9.65 -2.75
CA LEU A 37 -2.82 -9.74 -1.30
C LEU A 37 -4.18 -9.21 -0.82
N LEU A 38 -4.85 -8.33 -1.57
CA LEU A 38 -6.12 -7.72 -1.12
C LEU A 38 -7.24 -8.76 -0.86
N PRO A 39 -7.47 -9.78 -1.71
CA PRO A 39 -8.40 -10.85 -1.42
C PRO A 39 -8.05 -11.64 -0.15
N GLU A 40 -6.76 -11.93 0.06
CA GLU A 40 -6.28 -12.64 1.26
C GLU A 40 -6.49 -11.79 2.52
N LEU A 41 -6.18 -10.49 2.45
CA LEU A 41 -6.42 -9.54 3.54
C LEU A 41 -7.90 -9.50 3.93
N ALA A 42 -8.82 -9.55 2.97
CA ALA A 42 -10.25 -9.60 3.27
C ALA A 42 -10.63 -10.89 4.01
N GLN A 43 -10.01 -12.03 3.68
CA GLN A 43 -10.19 -13.28 4.42
C GLN A 43 -9.65 -13.17 5.84
N ILE A 44 -8.41 -12.71 6.00
CA ILE A 44 -7.75 -12.50 7.31
C ILE A 44 -8.62 -11.63 8.23
N VAL A 45 -9.14 -10.52 7.71
CA VAL A 45 -10.02 -9.60 8.44
C VAL A 45 -11.33 -10.28 8.84
N SER A 46 -11.94 -11.07 7.96
CA SER A 46 -13.20 -11.78 8.26
C SER A 46 -13.03 -12.90 9.29
N GLN A 47 -11.86 -13.54 9.33
CA GLN A 47 -11.51 -14.59 10.29
C GLN A 47 -11.01 -14.02 11.62
N GLY A 48 -10.65 -12.73 11.65
CA GLY A 48 -10.09 -12.08 12.84
C GLY A 48 -8.68 -12.55 13.19
N ASP A 49 -7.90 -13.06 12.22
CA ASP A 49 -6.52 -13.51 12.47
C ASP A 49 -5.58 -12.31 12.61
N LEU A 50 -5.47 -11.80 13.84
CA LEU A 50 -4.60 -10.66 14.17
C LEU A 50 -3.11 -10.97 13.92
N GLY A 51 -2.71 -12.24 14.02
CA GLY A 51 -1.31 -12.65 13.82
C GLY A 51 -0.89 -12.52 12.37
N GLU A 52 -1.73 -13.02 11.47
CA GLU A 52 -1.57 -12.88 10.03
C GLU A 52 -1.76 -11.43 9.57
N LEU A 53 -2.77 -10.74 10.11
CA LEU A 53 -3.04 -9.33 9.81
C LEU A 53 -1.82 -8.44 10.04
N ARG A 54 -1.13 -8.64 11.18
CA ARG A 54 0.09 -7.88 11.50
C ARG A 54 1.23 -8.16 10.51
N ARG A 55 1.41 -9.42 10.09
CA ARG A 55 2.45 -9.80 9.13
C ARG A 55 2.18 -9.17 7.76
N THR A 56 0.95 -9.28 7.27
CA THR A 56 0.54 -8.68 6.00
C THR A 56 0.70 -7.16 6.04
N ALA A 57 0.29 -6.49 7.12
CA ALA A 57 0.45 -5.05 7.28
C ALA A 57 1.93 -4.62 7.30
N HIS A 58 2.80 -5.39 7.98
CA HIS A 58 4.23 -5.12 8.02
C HIS A 58 4.88 -5.16 6.62
N ASP A 59 4.56 -6.19 5.84
CA ASP A 59 5.07 -6.37 4.47
C ASP A 59 4.62 -5.23 3.54
N LEU A 60 3.35 -4.80 3.65
CA LEU A 60 2.81 -3.68 2.90
C LEU A 60 3.49 -2.35 3.25
N ASN A 61 3.74 -2.11 4.55
CA ASN A 61 4.39 -0.89 5.02
C ASN A 61 5.81 -0.74 4.46
N GLY A 62 6.63 -1.79 4.58
CA GLY A 62 8.06 -1.74 4.25
C GLY A 62 8.37 -1.45 2.78
N THR A 63 7.43 -1.76 1.89
CA THR A 63 7.61 -1.62 0.43
C THR A 63 6.89 -0.40 -0.16
N ALA A 64 5.78 0.02 0.43
CA ALA A 64 4.94 1.11 -0.08
C ALA A 64 5.60 2.50 0.02
N GLY A 65 6.23 2.81 1.16
CA GLY A 65 6.73 4.15 1.46
C GLY A 65 7.75 4.68 0.44
N PRO A 66 8.85 3.96 0.16
CA PRO A 66 9.86 4.38 -0.81
C PRO A 66 9.30 4.60 -2.23
N LEU A 67 8.25 3.86 -2.61
CA LEU A 67 7.60 3.95 -3.91
C LEU A 67 6.57 5.09 -4.02
N GLY A 68 6.46 5.94 -2.99
CA GLY A 68 5.57 7.09 -2.98
C GLY A 68 4.19 6.82 -2.40
N PHE A 69 3.86 5.60 -1.97
CA PHE A 69 2.57 5.24 -1.36
C PHE A 69 2.53 5.57 0.14
N THR A 70 2.90 6.80 0.52
CA THR A 70 3.16 7.17 1.92
C THR A 70 1.92 7.12 2.83
N GLY A 71 0.74 7.50 2.34
CA GLY A 71 -0.52 7.39 3.09
C GLY A 71 -0.92 5.93 3.33
N PHE A 72 -0.73 5.08 2.32
CA PHE A 72 -1.00 3.64 2.42
C PHE A 72 -0.01 2.94 3.37
N SER A 73 1.29 3.28 3.28
CA SER A 73 2.33 2.81 4.21
C SER A 73 1.98 3.14 5.67
N ARG A 74 1.54 4.36 5.96
CA ARG A 74 1.10 4.76 7.31
C ARG A 74 -0.16 4.05 7.77
N LEU A 75 -1.10 3.79 6.86
CA LEU A 75 -2.29 3.01 7.19
C LEU A 75 -1.91 1.58 7.60
N ALA A 76 -1.02 0.94 6.84
CA ALA A 76 -0.48 -0.36 7.19
C ALA A 76 0.29 -0.35 8.53
N GLU A 77 1.09 0.70 8.79
CA GLU A 77 1.73 0.90 10.09
C GLU A 77 0.71 1.02 11.24
N SER A 78 -0.43 1.70 11.01
CA SER A 78 -1.47 1.85 12.03
C SER A 78 -2.14 0.52 12.37
N VAL A 79 -2.34 -0.36 11.39
CA VAL A 79 -2.84 -1.73 11.60
C VAL A 79 -1.82 -2.52 12.42
N GLU A 80 -0.55 -2.50 12.05
CA GLU A 80 0.51 -3.19 12.78
C GLU A 80 0.56 -2.75 14.25
N ARG A 81 0.46 -1.43 14.49
CA ARG A 81 0.48 -0.84 15.82
C ARG A 81 -0.75 -1.24 16.64
N ALA A 82 -1.95 -1.17 16.06
CA ALA A 82 -3.17 -1.56 16.74
C ALA A 82 -3.15 -3.03 17.20
N VAL A 83 -2.62 -3.94 16.36
CA VAL A 83 -2.41 -5.34 16.77
C VAL A 83 -1.42 -5.44 17.93
N ARG A 84 -0.29 -4.74 17.85
CA ARG A 84 0.76 -4.75 18.90
C ARG A 84 0.25 -4.22 20.25
N ASP A 85 -0.62 -3.21 20.21
CA ASP A 85 -1.21 -2.59 21.39
C ASP A 85 -2.39 -3.42 21.97
N GLY A 86 -2.71 -4.58 21.37
CA GLY A 86 -3.78 -5.47 21.80
C GLY A 86 -5.18 -4.98 21.42
N ASN A 87 -5.29 -3.98 20.53
CA ASN A 87 -6.56 -3.41 20.10
C ASN A 87 -7.01 -4.03 18.76
N GLY A 88 -7.51 -5.27 18.85
CA GLY A 88 -7.94 -6.05 17.68
C GLY A 88 -9.08 -5.40 16.90
N GLU A 89 -10.06 -4.79 17.56
CA GLU A 89 -11.17 -4.08 16.89
C GLU A 89 -10.66 -2.91 16.05
N LEU A 90 -9.76 -2.09 16.62
CA LEU A 90 -9.14 -0.99 15.88
C LEU A 90 -8.30 -1.52 14.72
N ALA A 91 -7.55 -2.62 14.92
CA ALA A 91 -6.75 -3.22 13.86
C ALA A 91 -7.62 -3.70 12.69
N LEU A 92 -8.72 -4.40 12.97
CA LEU A 92 -9.65 -4.88 11.94
C LEU A 92 -10.35 -3.72 11.24
N SER A 93 -10.77 -2.69 11.97
CA SER A 93 -11.36 -1.49 11.38
C SER A 93 -10.38 -0.75 10.47
N ALA A 94 -9.13 -0.57 10.91
CA ALA A 94 -8.09 0.06 10.08
C ALA A 94 -7.71 -0.81 8.87
N ALA A 95 -7.77 -2.14 9.00
CA ALA A 95 -7.48 -3.07 7.91
C ALA A 95 -8.53 -3.01 6.79
N GLN A 96 -9.80 -2.73 7.12
CA GLN A 96 -10.85 -2.51 6.11
C GLN A 96 -10.56 -1.30 5.21
N GLU A 97 -9.79 -0.33 5.71
CA GLU A 97 -9.39 0.85 4.95
C GLU A 97 -8.21 0.61 4.01
N LEU A 98 -7.49 -0.52 4.12
CA LEU A 98 -6.29 -0.79 3.32
C LEU A 98 -6.61 -0.89 1.83
N ALA A 99 -7.68 -1.61 1.46
CA ALA A 99 -8.10 -1.74 0.07
C ALA A 99 -8.50 -0.38 -0.58
N PRO A 100 -9.43 0.40 0.00
CA PRO A 100 -9.77 1.71 -0.57
C PRO A 100 -8.60 2.71 -0.48
N GLY A 101 -7.78 2.65 0.57
CA GLY A 101 -6.58 3.46 0.73
C GLY A 101 -5.54 3.22 -0.38
N TYR A 102 -5.26 1.95 -0.68
CA TYR A 102 -4.40 1.57 -1.80
C TYR A 102 -4.95 2.08 -3.13
N ALA A 103 -6.23 1.82 -3.43
CA ALA A 103 -6.84 2.25 -4.67
C ALA A 103 -6.74 3.77 -4.87
N ALA A 104 -7.02 4.55 -3.83
CA ALA A 104 -6.94 6.00 -3.88
C ALA A 104 -5.48 6.51 -4.03
N ALA A 105 -4.52 5.89 -3.36
CA ALA A 105 -3.11 6.23 -3.50
C ALA A 105 -2.57 5.89 -4.90
N ARG A 106 -2.92 4.71 -5.44
CA ARG A 106 -2.56 4.30 -6.80
C ARG A 106 -3.14 5.26 -7.84
N ASP A 107 -4.44 5.54 -7.77
CA ASP A 107 -5.12 6.42 -8.73
C ASP A 107 -4.50 7.83 -8.72
N ARG A 108 -4.08 8.34 -7.55
CA ARG A 108 -3.35 9.61 -7.42
C ARG A 108 -1.95 9.55 -8.04
N LEU A 109 -1.17 8.52 -7.74
CA LEU A 109 0.17 8.36 -8.33
C LEU A 109 0.10 8.17 -9.85
N HIS A 110 -0.87 7.40 -10.36
CA HIS A 110 -1.13 7.25 -11.79
C HIS A 110 -1.43 8.58 -12.46
N GLY A 111 -2.22 9.46 -11.82
CA GLY A 111 -2.48 10.81 -12.34
C GLY A 111 -1.22 11.68 -12.50
N HIS A 112 -0.15 11.40 -11.74
CA HIS A 112 1.14 12.09 -11.85
C HIS A 112 2.14 11.37 -12.76
N PHE A 113 2.08 10.04 -12.79
CA PHE A 113 3.05 9.17 -13.45
C PHE A 113 2.35 8.04 -14.24
N PRO A 114 1.58 8.37 -15.29
CA PRO A 114 0.74 7.41 -16.00
C PRO A 114 1.55 6.27 -16.64
N ASP A 115 2.80 6.54 -17.04
CA ASP A 115 3.69 5.54 -17.65
C ASP A 115 4.39 4.62 -16.63
N LEU A 116 4.42 5.02 -15.35
CA LEU A 116 5.12 4.28 -14.28
C LEU A 116 4.16 3.47 -13.42
N VAL A 117 2.95 3.99 -13.20
CA VAL A 117 1.98 3.44 -12.26
C VAL A 117 0.79 2.94 -13.04
N PRO A 118 0.34 1.69 -12.87
CA PRO A 118 -0.79 1.16 -13.62
C PRO A 118 -2.11 1.86 -13.21
N GLY A 119 -3.02 2.02 -14.17
CA GLY A 119 -4.38 2.51 -13.94
C GLY A 119 -5.31 1.43 -13.37
N ARG A 120 -6.61 1.76 -13.21
CA ARG A 120 -7.64 0.76 -12.87
C ARG A 120 -7.82 -0.23 -14.03
N GLY A 121 -7.43 -1.50 -13.83
CA GLY A 121 -7.89 -2.60 -14.69
C GLY A 121 -6.82 -3.37 -15.51
N GLY A 122 -5.54 -3.33 -15.12
CA GLY A 122 -4.48 -3.99 -15.89
C GLY A 122 -3.92 -3.10 -17.01
N PRO A 123 -2.87 -3.56 -17.71
CA PRO A 123 -1.91 -2.73 -18.45
C PRO A 123 -2.52 -1.80 -19.50
#